data_AF-A0A4W5QAN7-F1
#
_entry.id   AF-A0A4W5QAN7-F1
#
_cell.length_a   1.000
_cell.length_b   1.000
_cell.length_c   1.000
_cell.angle_alpha   90.00
_cell.angle_beta   90.00
_cell.angle_gamma   90.00
#
_symmetry.space_group_name_H-M   'P 1'
#
loop_
_entity.id
_entity.type
_entity.pdbx_description
1 polymer ?
#
loop_
_entity_poly.entity_id
_entity_poly.type
_entity_poly.pdbx_seq_one_letter_code
_entity_poly.pdbx_strand_id
1 'polypeptide(L)' 'MEYENRIRAYSTPDKIFRYFATLKIISEQGDAEIYMTPQDFVRSISPNEKQPENLGLDQFQVKRYDGKVSSAVWAGG' A
#
# COMPACT_ATOMS: atom_id res chain seq x y z
N MET A 1 -6.67 -1.31 -16.94
CA MET A 1 -7.85 -1.98 -16.36
C MET A 1 -7.85 -3.48 -16.63
N GLU A 2 -7.81 -3.92 -17.89
CA GLU A 2 -7.71 -5.37 -18.21
C GLU A 2 -6.47 -6.04 -17.63
N TYR A 3 -5.34 -5.32 -17.61
CA TYR A 3 -4.11 -5.79 -16.99
C TYR A 3 -4.29 -6.08 -15.49
N GLU A 4 -4.88 -5.14 -14.75
CA GLU A 4 -5.16 -5.25 -13.31
C GLU A 4 -6.16 -6.39 -13.04
N ASN A 5 -7.18 -6.55 -13.88
CA ASN A 5 -8.11 -7.68 -13.78
C ASN A 5 -7.39 -9.03 -13.96
N ARG A 6 -6.40 -9.14 -14.89
CA ARG A 6 -5.57 -10.34 -15.03
C ARG A 6 -4.66 -10.58 -13.82
N ILE A 7 -4.11 -9.52 -13.22
CA ILE A 7 -3.33 -9.62 -11.97
C ILE A 7 -4.20 -10.22 -10.86
N ARG A 8 -5.40 -9.68 -10.64
CA ARG A 8 -6.33 -10.17 -9.61
C ARG A 8 -6.72 -11.64 -9.79
N ALA A 9 -7.00 -12.05 -11.02
CA ALA A 9 -7.53 -13.39 -11.30
C ALA A 9 -6.46 -14.50 -11.34
N TYR A 10 -5.23 -14.18 -11.75
CA TYR A 10 -4.25 -15.21 -12.13
C TYR A 10 -2.87 -15.07 -11.50
N SER A 11 -2.63 -14.04 -10.68
CA SER A 11 -1.34 -13.89 -9.99
C SER A 11 -1.36 -14.46 -8.58
N THR A 12 -0.17 -14.68 -8.03
CA THR A 12 -0.01 -15.09 -6.63
C THR A 12 -0.46 -13.97 -5.69
N PRO A 13 -0.90 -14.30 -4.45
CA PRO A 13 -1.23 -13.30 -3.44
C PRO A 13 -0.08 -12.30 -3.19
N ASP A 14 1.18 -12.76 -3.20
CA ASP A 14 2.36 -11.90 -3.08
C ASP A 14 2.43 -10.85 -4.20
N LYS A 15 2.23 -11.27 -5.45
CA LYS A 15 2.28 -10.35 -6.59
C LYS A 15 1.10 -9.38 -6.60
N ILE A 16 -0.09 -9.83 -6.19
CA ILE A 16 -1.26 -8.94 -6.01
C ILE A 16 -0.95 -7.92 -4.93
N PHE A 17 -0.39 -8.35 -3.81
CA PHE A 17 0.00 -7.49 -2.71
C PHE A 17 0.98 -6.40 -3.16
N ARG A 18 2.11 -6.79 -3.77
CA ARG A 18 3.14 -5.86 -4.24
C ARG A 18 2.70 -4.95 -5.39
N TYR A 19 1.67 -5.35 -6.14
CA TYR A 19 1.11 -4.52 -7.21
C TYR A 19 0.17 -3.43 -6.68
N PHE A 20 -0.67 -3.76 -5.70
CA PHE A 20 -1.70 -2.83 -5.21
C PHE A 20 -1.26 -2.00 -3.99
N ALA A 21 -0.28 -2.47 -3.22
CA ALA A 21 0.30 -1.71 -2.12
C ALA A 21 0.92 -0.41 -2.62
N THR A 22 0.64 0.70 -1.92
CA THR A 22 1.15 2.03 -2.30
C THR A 22 2.15 2.60 -1.31
N LEU A 23 2.37 1.97 -0.15
CA LEU A 23 3.23 2.50 0.91
C LEU A 23 4.45 1.62 1.14
N LYS A 24 5.62 2.26 1.20
CA LYS A 24 6.85 1.70 1.74
C LYS A 24 7.25 2.51 2.96
N ILE A 25 7.15 1.91 4.15
CA ILE A 25 7.51 2.56 5.40
C ILE A 25 8.92 2.15 5.77
N ILE A 26 9.78 3.14 6.01
CA ILE A 26 11.11 2.92 6.56
C ILE A 26 11.04 3.23 8.05
N SER A 27 11.32 2.23 8.88
CA SER A 27 11.36 2.33 10.35
C SER A 27 12.53 3.22 10.80
N GLU A 28 12.53 3.58 12.08
CA GLU A 28 13.65 4.31 12.70
C GLU A 28 14.98 3.55 12.58
N GLN A 29 14.92 2.21 12.63
CA GLN A 29 16.08 1.32 12.54
C GLN A 29 16.58 1.13 11.10
N GLY A 30 15.86 1.68 10.11
CA GLY A 30 16.20 1.61 8.69
C GLY A 30 15.55 0.44 7.95
N ASP A 31 14.81 -0.42 8.64
CA ASP A 31 14.07 -1.52 8.03
C ASP A 31 12.91 -0.99 7.19
N ALA A 32 12.75 -1.56 5.99
CA ALA A 32 11.72 -1.15 5.05
C ALA A 32 10.65 -2.22 4.89
N GLU A 33 9.41 -1.85 5.14
CA GLU A 33 8.25 -2.72 5.02
C GLU A 33 7.21 -2.12 4.08
N ILE A 34 6.52 -2.99 3.34
CA ILE A 34 5.48 -2.60 2.37
C ILE A 34 4.12 -2.74 3.04
N TYR A 35 3.25 -1.77 2.80
CA TYR A 35 1.92 -1.72 3.38
C TYR A 35 0.87 -1.31 2.35
N MET A 36 -0.36 -1.75 2.62
CA MET A 36 -1.56 -1.30 1.95
C MET A 36 -2.30 -0.28 2.83
N THR A 37 -2.81 0.77 2.21
CA THR A 37 -3.91 1.52 2.79
C THR A 37 -5.20 0.68 2.74
N PRO A 38 -6.23 0.98 3.55
CA PRO A 38 -7.54 0.34 3.38
C PRO A 38 -8.08 0.46 1.95
N GLN A 39 -7.84 1.58 1.28
CA GLN A 39 -8.23 1.82 -0.11
C GLN A 39 -7.46 0.92 -1.09
N ASP A 40 -6.17 0.66 -0.85
CA ASP A 40 -5.37 -0.26 -1.66
C ASP A 40 -5.93 -1.68 -1.56
N PHE A 41 -6.33 -2.10 -0.35
CA PHE A 41 -6.92 -3.41 -0.13
C PHE A 41 -8.25 -3.56 -0.89
N VAL A 42 -9.17 -2.59 -0.76
CA VAL A 42 -10.43 -2.60 -1.50
C VAL A 42 -10.19 -2.65 -3.00
N ARG A 43 -9.23 -1.89 -3.51
CA ARG A 43 -8.85 -1.89 -4.93
C ARG A 43 -8.24 -3.20 -5.40
N SER A 44 -7.54 -3.91 -4.53
CA SER A 44 -6.94 -5.21 -4.85
C SER A 44 -7.99 -6.30 -5.10
N ILE A 45 -9.18 -6.18 -4.50
CA ILE A 45 -10.28 -7.13 -4.66
C ILE A 45 -11.38 -6.66 -5.61
N SER A 46 -11.49 -5.34 -5.83
CA SER A 46 -12.55 -4.75 -6.66
C SER A 46 -12.18 -4.80 -8.15
N PRO A 47 -12.94 -5.50 -9.00
CA PRO A 47 -12.67 -5.55 -10.44
C PRO A 47 -12.89 -4.17 -11.07
N ASN A 48 -12.27 -3.95 -12.23
CA ASN A 48 -12.41 -2.71 -13.02
C ASN A 48 -11.88 -1.43 -12.36
N GLU A 49 -11.28 -1.51 -11.18
CA GLU A 49 -10.50 -0.40 -10.63
C GLU A 49 -9.07 -0.40 -11.17
N LYS A 50 -8.56 0.80 -11.48
CA LYS A 50 -7.16 1.01 -11.88
C LYS A 50 -6.33 1.44 -10.68
N GLN A 51 -5.10 0.95 -10.61
CA GLN A 51 -4.09 1.48 -9.71
C GLN A 51 -3.71 2.92 -10.15
N PRO A 52 -3.41 3.85 -9.23
CA PRO A 52 -2.96 5.18 -9.59
C PRO A 52 -1.72 5.14 -10.49
N GLU A 53 -1.58 6.15 -11.36
CA GLU A 53 -0.40 6.26 -12.21
C GLU A 53 0.87 6.37 -11.36
N ASN A 54 1.93 5.69 -11.79
CA ASN A 54 3.24 5.62 -11.11
C ASN A 54 3.28 4.89 -9.75
N LEU A 55 2.24 4.10 -9.42
CA LEU A 55 2.21 3.22 -8.24
C LEU A 55 1.92 1.77 -8.63
N GLY A 56 2.53 1.31 -9.73
CA GLY A 56 2.41 -0.07 -10.22
C GLY A 56 3.25 -1.06 -9.40
N LEU A 57 3.58 -2.20 -10.02
CA LEU A 57 4.37 -3.25 -9.38
C LEU A 57 5.68 -2.70 -8.78
N ASP A 58 5.88 -2.95 -7.49
CA ASP A 58 7.09 -2.55 -6.75
C ASP A 58 7.37 -1.02 -6.77
N GLN A 59 6.34 -0.20 -7.00
CA GLN A 59 6.40 1.27 -6.98
C GLN A 59 5.57 1.81 -5.81
N PHE A 60 6.24 2.45 -4.85
CA PHE A 60 5.63 2.85 -3.59
C PHE A 60 5.93 4.30 -3.24
N GLN A 61 5.00 4.94 -2.54
CA GLN A 61 5.27 6.16 -1.79
C GLN A 61 6.11 5.81 -0.57
N VAL A 62 7.33 6.32 -0.51
CA VAL A 62 8.24 6.08 0.60
C VAL A 62 7.95 7.07 1.73
N LYS A 63 7.65 6.56 2.92
CA LYS A 63 7.51 7.37 4.13
C LYS A 63 8.50 6.89 5.18
N ARG A 64 9.17 7.84 5.83
CA ARG A 64 10.04 7.56 6.98
C ARG A 64 9.23 7.76 8.25
N TYR A 65 9.21 6.75 9.11
CA TYR A 65 8.58 6.82 10.40
C TYR A 65 9.65 7.20 11.44
N ASP A 66 9.44 8.34 12.12
CA ASP A 66 10.40 8.90 13.08
C ASP A 66 10.10 8.50 14.54
N GLY A 67 9.20 7.52 14.75
CA GLY A 67 8.86 7.00 16.08
C GLY A 67 7.96 7.92 16.91
N LYS A 68 7.66 9.14 16.45
CA LYS A 68 6.91 10.12 17.25
C LYS A 68 5.41 9.91 17.09
N VAL A 69 4.78 9.34 18.11
CA VAL A 69 3.33 9.37 18.23
C VAL A 69 2.92 10.82 18.49
N SER A 70 2.22 11.45 17.54
CA SER A 70 1.61 12.76 17.79
C SER A 70 0.63 12.63 18.96
N SER A 71 1.02 13.12 20.13
CA SER A 71 0.22 13.12 21.37
C SER A 71 -1.08 13.95 21.29
N ALA A 72 -1.42 14.47 20.11
CA ALA A 72 -2.49 15.43 19.90
C ALA A 72 -3.93 14.85 19.92
N VAL A 73 -4.12 13.53 19.93
CA VAL A 73 -5.45 12.92 19.76
C VAL A 73 -6.12 12.49 21.08
N TRP A 74 -5.39 12.44 22.20
CA TRP A 74 -5.92 11.87 23.46
C TRP A 74 -6.03 12.84 24.65
N ALA A 75 -5.89 14.16 24.43
CA ALA A 75 -5.99 15.18 25.48
C ALA A 75 -7.38 15.84 25.58
N GLY A 76 -8.45 15.10 25.32
CA GLY A 76 -9.82 15.60 25.41
C GLY A 76 -10.84 14.51 25.66
N GLY A 77 -11.12 14.24 26.95
CA GLY A 77 -12.15 13.33 27.45
C GLY A 77 -12.24 13.43 28.96
#